data_AF-A0A440IB07-F1
#
_entry.id   AF-A0A440IB07-F1
#
_cell.length_a   1.000
_cell.length_b   1.000
_cell.length_c   1.000
_cell.angle_alpha   90.00
_cell.angle_beta   90.00
_cell.angle_gamma   90.00
#
_symmetry.space_group_name_H-M   'P 1'
#
loop_
_entity.id
_entity.type
_entity.pdbx_description
1 polymer ?
#
loop_
_entity_poly.entity_id
_entity_poly.type
_entity_poly.pdbx_seq_one_letter_code
_entity_poly.pdbx_strand_id
1 'polypeptide(L)'
;FSPSQPTANGIIWGVGPVFLLPTATDALLGGKKWGAGPTGVVLKQFDGWTVGMLANHIWSFAGDSDRSDISSTFLQPFVSYTTTDAWTFTLNTESAYNWEVQQWSVPINFQVSKLVVIDKQPISLFAGVRYWAVSPENGPDGFGFRTGIALLFPK
;
A
#
# COMPACT_ATOMS: atom_id res chain seq x y z
N PHE A 1 -1.19 -16.45 -5.85
CA PHE A 1 -2.19 -16.89 -6.84
C PHE A 1 -3.18 -15.77 -7.10
N SER A 2 -3.28 -15.31 -8.35
CA SER A 2 -4.34 -14.41 -8.83
C SER A 2 -4.88 -15.00 -10.13
N PRO A 3 -6.19 -15.27 -10.27
CA PRO A 3 -6.76 -15.72 -11.53
C PRO A 3 -6.49 -14.71 -12.66
N SER A 4 -6.25 -15.20 -13.87
CA SER A 4 -5.98 -14.36 -15.04
C SER A 4 -7.23 -13.65 -15.58
N GLN A 5 -8.42 -14.15 -15.26
CA GLN A 5 -9.71 -13.52 -15.62
C GLN A 5 -10.48 -13.09 -14.37
N PRO A 6 -11.18 -11.94 -14.41
CA PRO A 6 -12.14 -11.58 -13.38
C PRO A 6 -13.22 -12.65 -13.20
N THR A 7 -13.88 -12.67 -12.03
CA THR A 7 -15.06 -13.51 -11.81
C THR A 7 -16.22 -13.06 -12.72
N ALA A 8 -17.29 -13.86 -12.80
CA ALA A 8 -18.47 -13.55 -13.59
C ALA A 8 -19.09 -12.16 -13.29
N ASN A 9 -18.87 -11.61 -12.10
CA ASN A 9 -19.38 -10.30 -11.68
C ASN A 9 -18.34 -9.15 -11.81
N GLY A 10 -17.21 -9.41 -12.49
CA GLY A 10 -16.13 -8.45 -12.71
C GLY A 10 -15.21 -8.24 -11.51
N ILE A 11 -15.26 -9.12 -10.49
CA ILE A 11 -14.39 -9.03 -9.32
C ILE A 11 -13.02 -9.61 -9.67
N ILE A 12 -11.96 -8.88 -9.36
CA ILE A 12 -10.57 -9.30 -9.45
C ILE A 12 -10.09 -9.56 -8.03
N TRP A 13 -9.41 -10.68 -7.80
CA TRP A 13 -8.88 -11.03 -6.49
C TRP A 13 -7.56 -11.76 -6.59
N GLY A 14 -6.80 -11.77 -5.50
CA GLY A 14 -5.56 -12.51 -5.39
C GLY A 14 -5.21 -12.79 -3.94
N VAL A 15 -4.46 -13.86 -3.73
CA VAL A 15 -3.90 -14.24 -2.43
C VAL A 15 -2.44 -14.66 -2.60
N GLY A 16 -1.58 -14.36 -1.65
CA GLY A 16 -0.18 -14.72 -1.72
C GLY A 16 0.53 -14.54 -0.38
N PRO A 17 1.79 -14.99 -0.27
CA PRO A 17 2.58 -14.74 0.92
C PRO A 17 3.14 -13.31 0.92
N VAL A 18 3.37 -12.78 2.12
CA VAL A 18 4.26 -11.64 2.38
C VAL A 18 5.40 -12.10 3.26
N PHE A 19 6.59 -11.54 3.06
CA PHE A 19 7.78 -11.84 3.82
C PHE A 19 8.43 -10.56 4.32
N LEU A 20 8.92 -10.59 5.55
CA LEU A 20 9.75 -9.56 6.17
C LEU A 20 11.16 -10.11 6.33
N LEU A 21 12.13 -9.41 5.75
CA LEU A 21 13.54 -9.79 5.76
C LEU A 21 14.34 -8.84 6.66
N PRO A 22 15.22 -9.35 7.54
CA PRO A 22 16.02 -8.51 8.44
C PRO A 22 17.26 -7.96 7.73
N THR A 23 17.07 -7.06 6.76
CA THR A 23 18.16 -6.47 5.96
C THR A 23 18.70 -5.15 6.50
N ALA A 24 18.16 -4.65 7.62
CA ALA A 24 18.63 -3.43 8.25
C ALA A 24 20.08 -3.59 8.76
N THR A 25 20.98 -2.73 8.29
CA THR A 25 22.39 -2.70 8.71
C THR A 25 22.57 -2.04 10.07
N ASP A 26 21.71 -1.08 10.41
CA ASP A 26 21.67 -0.44 11.72
C ASP A 26 20.56 -1.05 12.59
N ALA A 27 20.93 -1.42 13.82
CA ALA A 27 20.03 -2.02 14.79
C ALA A 27 18.98 -1.03 15.33
N LEU A 28 19.17 0.28 15.17
CA LEU A 28 18.18 1.30 15.52
C LEU A 28 17.08 1.45 14.47
N LEU A 29 17.34 1.02 13.24
CA LEU A 29 16.46 1.25 12.08
C LEU A 29 15.64 0.03 11.66
N GLY A 30 15.87 -1.15 12.28
CA GLY A 30 15.15 -2.36 11.92
C GLY A 30 14.91 -3.32 13.08
N GLY A 31 13.85 -4.12 12.94
CA GLY A 31 13.44 -5.09 13.96
C GLY A 31 14.32 -6.35 14.05
N LYS A 32 15.20 -6.61 13.08
CA LYS A 32 16.05 -7.82 12.99
C LYS A 32 15.29 -9.15 13.13
N LYS A 33 14.02 -9.17 12.75
CA LYS A 33 13.17 -10.36 12.72
C LYS A 33 12.94 -10.82 11.29
N TRP A 34 12.90 -12.13 11.13
CA TRP A 34 12.28 -12.78 9.98
C TRP A 34 10.79 -12.89 10.23
N GLY A 35 9.99 -12.51 9.25
CA GLY A 35 8.55 -12.62 9.33
C GLY A 35 7.92 -13.14 8.05
N ALA A 36 6.74 -13.74 8.20
CA ALA A 36 5.95 -14.21 7.08
C ALA A 36 4.46 -14.13 7.43
N GLY A 37 3.63 -14.10 6.39
CA GLY A 37 2.20 -14.29 6.57
C GLY A 37 1.41 -14.13 5.27
N PRO A 38 0.08 -14.13 5.34
CA PRO A 38 -0.78 -14.06 4.18
C PRO A 38 -1.01 -12.62 3.73
N THR A 39 -1.24 -12.47 2.43
CA THR A 39 -1.74 -11.26 1.76
C THR A 39 -2.93 -11.64 0.91
N GLY A 40 -3.93 -10.76 0.86
CA GLY A 40 -5.08 -10.84 -0.01
C GLY A 40 -5.39 -9.49 -0.64
N VAL A 41 -5.96 -9.52 -1.84
CA VAL A 41 -6.49 -8.34 -2.52
C VAL A 41 -7.81 -8.69 -3.17
N VAL A 42 -8.74 -7.74 -3.14
CA VAL A 42 -10.00 -7.80 -3.89
C VAL A 42 -10.29 -6.42 -4.45
N LEU A 43 -10.67 -6.34 -5.72
CA LEU A 43 -11.04 -5.09 -6.36
C LEU A 43 -12.03 -5.31 -7.50
N LYS A 44 -12.64 -4.21 -7.94
CA LYS A 44 -13.50 -4.16 -9.12
C LYS A 44 -13.19 -2.90 -9.92
N GLN A 45 -13.22 -3.02 -11.24
CA GLN A 45 -13.04 -1.91 -12.17
C GLN A 45 -14.29 -1.76 -13.05
N PHE A 46 -14.80 -0.54 -13.17
CA PHE A 46 -15.99 -0.21 -13.97
C PHE A 46 -16.03 1.28 -14.27
N ASP A 47 -16.32 1.68 -15.50
CA ASP A 47 -16.59 3.07 -15.90
C ASP A 47 -15.58 4.11 -15.36
N GLY A 48 -14.28 3.77 -15.44
CA GLY A 48 -13.19 4.61 -14.93
C GLY A 48 -12.91 4.49 -13.42
N TRP A 49 -13.82 3.87 -12.66
CA TRP A 49 -13.61 3.55 -11.24
C TRP A 49 -12.77 2.30 -11.05
N THR A 50 -11.95 2.33 -10.02
CA THR A 50 -11.33 1.16 -9.41
C THR A 50 -11.55 1.24 -7.91
N VAL A 51 -12.21 0.23 -7.34
CA VAL A 51 -12.51 0.18 -5.90
C VAL A 51 -12.03 -1.16 -5.37
N GLY A 52 -11.31 -1.16 -4.24
CA GLY A 52 -10.80 -2.38 -3.68
C GLY A 52 -10.17 -2.24 -2.31
N MET A 53 -9.60 -3.35 -1.87
CA MET A 53 -8.85 -3.44 -0.63
C MET A 53 -7.73 -4.47 -0.76
N LEU A 54 -6.55 -4.10 -0.26
CA LEU A 54 -5.46 -5.02 0.01
C LEU A 54 -5.34 -5.21 1.52
N ALA A 55 -5.11 -6.44 1.97
CA ALA A 55 -4.86 -6.74 3.37
C ALA A 55 -3.72 -7.75 3.49
N ASN A 56 -2.89 -7.61 4.52
CA ASN A 56 -1.94 -8.64 4.88
C ASN A 56 -1.74 -8.69 6.40
N HIS A 57 -1.20 -9.79 6.87
CA HIS A 57 -0.78 -9.93 8.25
C HIS A 57 0.60 -10.59 8.28
N ILE A 58 1.50 -10.09 9.12
CA ILE A 58 2.86 -10.60 9.27
C ILE A 58 3.09 -10.98 10.73
N TRP A 59 3.61 -12.19 10.94
CA TRP A 59 4.19 -12.62 12.21
C TRP A 59 5.70 -12.78 12.07
N SER A 60 6.48 -12.40 13.08
CA SER A 60 7.86 -12.85 13.22
C SER A 60 7.90 -14.31 13.65
N PHE A 61 8.83 -15.07 13.10
CA PHE A 61 9.05 -16.48 13.47
C PHE A 61 10.50 -16.80 13.84
N ALA A 62 11.45 -15.91 13.53
CA ALA A 62 12.86 -16.05 13.87
C ALA A 62 13.53 -14.67 13.90
N GLY A 63 14.78 -14.62 14.39
CA GLY A 63 15.60 -13.41 14.43
C GLY A 63 16.19 -13.17 15.81
N ASP A 64 16.65 -11.94 16.04
CA ASP A 64 17.26 -11.52 17.29
C ASP A 64 16.28 -11.64 18.47
N SER A 65 16.66 -12.37 19.52
CA SER A 65 15.82 -12.60 20.71
C SER A 65 15.69 -11.36 21.60
N ASP A 66 16.63 -10.42 21.51
CA ASP A 66 16.63 -9.19 22.30
C ASP A 66 15.71 -8.11 21.71
N ARG A 67 15.07 -8.43 20.57
CA ARG A 67 14.10 -7.55 19.89
C ARG A 67 12.68 -8.06 20.09
N SER A 68 11.76 -7.12 20.27
CA SER A 68 10.32 -7.42 20.29
C SER A 68 9.91 -8.19 19.05
N ASP A 69 8.98 -9.12 19.24
CA ASP A 69 8.37 -9.83 18.13
C ASP A 69 7.56 -8.86 17.24
N ILE A 70 7.14 -9.35 16.08
CA ILE A 70 6.35 -8.60 15.12
C ILE A 70 5.05 -9.35 14.92
N SER A 71 3.95 -8.66 15.16
CA SER A 71 2.61 -9.11 14.81
C SER A 71 1.84 -7.89 14.33
N SER A 72 1.61 -7.80 13.03
CA SER A 72 1.06 -6.59 12.41
C SER A 72 0.07 -6.90 11.31
N THR A 73 -1.12 -6.32 11.42
CA THR A 73 -2.12 -6.30 10.33
C THR A 73 -1.97 -5.04 9.52
N PHE A 74 -1.92 -5.16 8.19
CA PHE A 74 -1.97 -4.04 7.24
C PHE A 74 -3.28 -4.07 6.45
N LEU A 75 -3.95 -2.92 6.35
CA LEU A 75 -5.22 -2.72 5.63
C LEU A 75 -5.12 -1.50 4.72
N GLN A 76 -5.36 -1.72 3.42
CA GLN A 76 -5.32 -0.68 2.40
C GLN A 76 -6.58 -0.72 1.52
N PRO A 77 -7.72 -0.22 2.01
CA PRO A 77 -8.83 0.12 1.13
C PRO A 77 -8.46 1.33 0.26
N PHE A 78 -8.90 1.29 -1.00
CA PHE A 78 -8.63 2.31 -1.98
C PHE A 78 -9.81 2.49 -2.94
N VAL A 79 -9.95 3.72 -3.43
CA VAL A 79 -10.79 4.09 -4.55
C VAL A 79 -10.00 5.00 -5.46
N SER A 80 -10.10 4.77 -6.77
CA SER A 80 -9.61 5.71 -7.77
C SER A 80 -10.62 5.89 -8.90
N TYR A 81 -10.65 7.10 -9.46
CA TYR A 81 -11.43 7.43 -10.64
C TYR A 81 -10.53 8.02 -11.71
N THR A 82 -10.53 7.41 -12.89
CA THR A 82 -9.77 7.84 -14.06
C THR A 82 -10.72 8.40 -15.12
N THR A 83 -10.49 9.65 -15.52
CA THR A 83 -11.24 10.31 -16.59
C THR A 83 -10.80 9.81 -17.96
N THR A 84 -11.62 10.07 -18.98
CA THR A 84 -11.26 9.78 -20.39
C THR A 84 -10.01 10.50 -20.85
N ASP A 85 -9.75 11.68 -20.29
CA ASP A 85 -8.54 12.45 -20.56
C ASP A 85 -7.36 12.03 -19.67
N ALA A 86 -7.43 10.87 -19.00
CA ALA A 86 -6.35 10.27 -18.22
C ALA A 86 -5.87 11.11 -17.01
N TRP A 87 -6.79 11.86 -16.39
CA TRP A 87 -6.62 12.31 -15.00
C TRP A 87 -7.09 11.20 -14.07
N THR A 88 -6.33 10.89 -13.04
CA THR A 88 -6.71 9.92 -12.02
C THR A 88 -6.71 10.56 -10.64
N PHE A 89 -7.82 10.40 -9.92
CA PHE A 89 -7.98 10.83 -8.54
C PHE A 89 -8.03 9.59 -7.66
N THR A 90 -7.20 9.53 -6.63
CA THR A 90 -7.07 8.36 -5.76
C THR A 90 -7.21 8.79 -4.31
N LEU A 91 -8.03 8.04 -3.57
CA LEU A 91 -8.15 8.11 -2.12
C LEU A 91 -7.89 6.72 -1.55
N ASN A 92 -6.95 6.59 -0.63
CA ASN A 92 -6.67 5.32 0.04
C ASN A 92 -6.16 5.56 1.46
N THR A 93 -6.28 4.56 2.32
CA THR A 93 -5.53 4.52 3.59
C THR A 93 -4.53 3.38 3.56
N GLU A 94 -3.45 3.49 4.31
CA GLU A 94 -2.42 2.45 4.46
C GLU A 94 -2.30 2.08 5.94
N SER A 95 -3.43 1.64 6.51
CA SER A 95 -3.56 1.47 7.95
C SER A 95 -2.78 0.25 8.44
N ALA A 96 -2.09 0.39 9.56
CA ALA A 96 -1.39 -0.70 10.22
C ALA A 96 -1.81 -0.79 11.69
N TYR A 97 -2.06 -2.01 12.18
CA TYR A 97 -2.25 -2.29 13.59
C TYR A 97 -1.14 -3.21 14.08
N ASN A 98 -0.36 -2.72 15.03
CA ASN A 98 0.66 -3.50 15.70
C ASN A 98 0.03 -4.16 16.94
N TRP A 99 0.00 -5.49 16.95
CA TRP A 99 -0.62 -6.28 18.02
C TRP A 99 0.27 -6.38 19.27
N GLU A 100 1.59 -6.22 19.12
CA GLU A 100 2.55 -6.30 20.24
C GLU A 100 2.44 -5.09 21.17
N VAL A 101 2.24 -3.90 20.60
CA VAL A 101 2.08 -2.65 21.36
C VAL A 101 0.65 -2.10 21.32
N GLN A 102 -0.27 -2.80 20.67
CA GLN A 102 -1.71 -2.46 20.58
C GLN A 102 -1.99 -1.06 20.02
N GLN A 103 -1.24 -0.65 18.98
CA GLN A 103 -1.32 0.68 18.39
C GLN A 103 -1.74 0.65 16.92
N TRP A 104 -2.58 1.62 16.55
CA TRP A 104 -2.96 1.89 15.17
C TRP A 104 -2.10 3.01 14.56
N SER A 105 -1.84 2.89 13.27
CA SER A 105 -1.39 3.97 12.39
C SER A 105 -2.34 4.04 11.21
N VAL A 106 -2.95 5.19 10.96
CA VAL A 106 -4.01 5.38 9.96
C VAL A 106 -3.73 6.63 9.11
N PRO A 107 -2.85 6.52 8.11
CA PRO A 107 -2.63 7.60 7.15
C PRO A 107 -3.65 7.55 6.02
N ILE A 108 -4.39 8.64 5.82
CA ILE A 108 -5.30 8.86 4.69
C ILE A 108 -4.55 9.63 3.60
N ASN A 109 -4.53 9.10 2.39
CA ASN A 109 -3.83 9.67 1.25
C ASN A 109 -4.82 10.10 0.19
N PHE A 110 -4.70 11.33 -0.27
CA PHE A 110 -5.35 11.81 -1.48
C PHE A 110 -4.28 12.16 -2.53
N GLN A 111 -4.42 11.62 -3.73
CA GLN A 111 -3.47 11.85 -4.83
C GLN A 111 -4.22 12.15 -6.12
N VAL A 112 -3.67 13.08 -6.89
CA VAL A 112 -4.06 13.34 -8.27
C VAL A 112 -2.88 13.01 -9.16
N SER A 113 -3.14 12.31 -10.26
CA SER A 113 -2.15 12.04 -11.28
C SER A 113 -2.68 12.31 -12.68
N LYS A 114 -1.76 12.56 -13.60
CA LYS A 114 -2.03 12.79 -15.01
C LYS A 114 -1.07 11.97 -15.84
N LEU A 115 -1.62 11.12 -16.70
CA LEU A 115 -0.86 10.46 -17.74
C LEU A 115 -0.71 11.41 -18.94
N VAL A 116 0.54 11.62 -19.36
CA VAL A 116 0.90 12.34 -20.58
C VAL A 116 1.78 11.45 -21.45
N VAL A 117 1.79 11.71 -22.76
CA VAL A 117 2.70 11.04 -23.69
C VAL A 117 3.63 12.09 -24.28
N ILE A 118 4.93 11.94 -24.05
CA ILE A 118 5.97 12.83 -24.59
C ILE A 118 6.88 11.96 -25.44
N ASP A 119 7.03 12.29 -26.73
CA ASP A 119 7.86 11.53 -27.68
C ASP A 119 7.65 10.01 -27.64
N LYS A 120 6.37 9.59 -27.59
CA LYS A 120 5.90 8.19 -27.50
C LYS A 120 6.16 7.50 -26.17
N GLN A 121 6.76 8.16 -25.19
CA GLN A 121 6.94 7.67 -23.84
C GLN A 121 5.75 8.10 -22.96
N PRO A 122 4.91 7.16 -22.46
CA PRO A 122 3.90 7.50 -21.46
C PRO A 122 4.57 7.79 -20.11
N ILE A 123 4.15 8.89 -19.49
CA ILE A 123 4.69 9.41 -18.23
C ILE A 123 3.50 9.78 -17.35
N SER A 124 3.48 9.27 -16.11
CA SER A 124 2.52 9.68 -15.09
C SER A 124 3.16 10.70 -14.15
N LEU A 125 2.59 11.88 -14.08
CA LEU A 125 2.94 12.94 -13.13
C LEU A 125 1.92 12.90 -11.99
N PHE A 126 2.36 12.95 -10.74
CA PHE A 126 1.42 12.92 -9.62
C PHE A 126 1.81 13.86 -8.49
N ALA A 127 0.80 14.35 -7.78
CA ALA A 127 0.93 15.09 -6.55
C ALA A 127 -0.17 14.67 -5.57
N GLY A 128 0.10 14.73 -4.28
CA GLY A 128 -0.86 14.29 -3.27
C GLY A 128 -0.50 14.74 -1.88
N VAL A 129 -1.48 14.62 -1.00
CA VAL A 129 -1.38 14.91 0.42
C VAL A 129 -1.67 13.64 1.21
N ARG A 130 -1.02 13.52 2.36
CA ARG A 130 -1.29 12.51 3.36
C ARG A 130 -1.68 13.21 4.65
N TYR A 131 -2.68 12.69 5.34
CA TYR A 131 -3.05 13.12 6.68
C TYR A 131 -3.07 11.91 7.61
N TRP A 132 -2.42 12.00 8.76
CA TRP A 132 -2.47 10.95 9.77
C TRP A 132 -3.68 11.15 10.68
N ALA A 133 -4.72 10.34 10.48
CA ALA A 133 -5.92 10.38 11.29
C ALA A 133 -5.71 9.75 12.68
N VAL A 134 -4.83 8.73 12.73
CA VAL A 134 -4.36 8.12 13.98
C VAL A 134 -2.87 7.87 13.84
N SER A 135 -2.12 8.25 14.85
CA SER A 135 -0.68 8.07 14.93
C SER A 135 -0.29 7.36 16.23
N PRO A 136 0.68 6.45 16.20
CA PRO A 136 1.39 6.03 17.40
C PRO A 136 2.00 7.21 18.14
N GLU A 137 2.27 7.06 19.44
CA GLU A 137 2.78 8.14 20.30
C GLU A 137 4.09 8.78 19.79
N ASN A 138 4.95 7.98 19.12
CA ASN A 138 6.18 8.45 18.46
C ASN A 138 6.12 8.32 16.93
N GLY A 139 4.90 8.30 16.36
CA GLY A 139 4.66 8.19 14.93
C GLY A 139 4.58 9.55 14.24
N PRO A 140 4.63 9.58 12.89
CA PRO A 140 4.35 10.80 12.14
C PRO A 140 2.92 11.28 12.39
N ASP A 141 2.69 12.59 12.45
CA ASP A 141 1.38 13.21 12.63
C ASP A 141 1.12 14.31 11.58
N GLY A 142 -0.10 14.86 11.60
CA GLY A 142 -0.46 16.01 10.77
C GLY A 142 -0.49 15.70 9.27
N PHE A 143 0.08 16.60 8.46
CA PHE A 143 0.06 16.53 7.00
C PHE A 143 1.43 16.22 6.40
N GLY A 144 1.44 15.42 5.34
CA GLY A 144 2.57 15.18 4.45
C GLY A 144 2.21 15.52 3.02
N PHE A 145 3.20 15.89 2.23
CA PHE A 145 3.06 16.11 0.79
C PHE A 145 3.93 15.14 0.00
N ARG A 146 3.44 14.68 -1.15
CA ARG A 146 4.19 13.82 -2.06
C ARG A 146 3.98 14.26 -3.50
N THR A 147 5.06 14.30 -4.26
CA THR A 147 5.03 14.46 -5.72
C THR A 147 5.92 13.40 -6.35
N GLY A 148 5.73 13.12 -7.64
CA GLY A 148 6.61 12.23 -8.36
C GLY A 148 6.26 12.06 -9.83
N ILE A 149 7.13 11.31 -10.49
CA ILE A 149 7.08 11.01 -11.91
C ILE A 149 7.31 9.51 -12.06
N ALA A 150 6.46 8.85 -12.84
CA ALA A 150 6.61 7.44 -13.18
C ALA A 150 6.66 7.28 -14.71
N LEU A 151 7.73 6.68 -15.21
CA LEU A 151 7.87 6.32 -16.62
C LEU A 151 7.25 4.95 -16.85
N LEU A 152 6.37 4.85 -17.84
CA LEU A 152 5.69 3.61 -18.19
C LEU A 152 6.31 3.03 -19.44
N PHE A 153 7.17 2.03 -19.28
CA PHE A 153 7.81 1.36 -20.41
C PHE A 153 6.87 0.30 -21.00
N PRO A 154 6.74 0.24 -22.34
CA PRO A 154 6.00 -0.84 -22.99
C PRO A 154 6.65 -2.19 -22.70
N LYS A 155 5.84 -3.25 -22.77
CA LYS A 155 6.33 -4.64 -22.71
C LYS A 155 7.11 -5.01 -23.97
#